data_AF-A0A9E3RLY6-F1
#
_entry.id   AF-A0A9E3RLY6-F1
#
_cell.length_a   1.000
_cell.length_b   1.000
_cell.length_c   1.000
_cell.angle_alpha   90.00
_cell.angle_beta   90.00
_cell.angle_gamma   90.00
#
_symmetry.space_group_name_H-M   'P 1'
#
loop_
_entity.id
_entity.type
_entity.pdbx_description
1 polymer ?
#
loop_
_entity_poly.entity_id
_entity_poly.type
_entity_poly.pdbx_seq_one_letter_code
_entity_poly.pdbx_strand_id
1 'polypeptide(L)'
;MKTLFLVLSLACVLIVSSCKTVFTPYHSTSSLPQKSYAIKTEMKIINLDDTRRTASDAIGYNYGISACKDLYGTEVKYYLIICPLNGSGEYKPALNDCNLGYATTISVEKAQALIDGLEYSLRNWDVRLSAKEGKFFEFNISPEQNVVQKSENTAEWTPSFNYRWSNNTTGSSAGIIFGEGALKMAMKFNKESVTDLKSHLEEGLAELRRMGM
;
A
#
# COMPACT_ATOMS: atom_id res chain seq x y z
N MET A 1 -68.64 -34.37 27.54
CA MET A 1 -67.56 -34.09 26.55
C MET A 1 -67.18 -32.61 26.46
N LYS A 2 -68.14 -31.66 26.41
CA LYS A 2 -67.85 -30.20 26.31
C LYS A 2 -67.03 -29.64 27.48
N THR A 3 -67.27 -30.10 28.71
CA THR A 3 -66.53 -29.69 29.92
C THR A 3 -65.10 -30.22 29.97
N LEU A 4 -64.86 -31.44 29.45
CA LEU A 4 -63.52 -32.04 29.42
C LEU A 4 -62.60 -31.30 28.43
N PHE A 5 -63.14 -30.90 27.27
CA PHE A 5 -62.42 -30.10 26.28
C PHE A 5 -62.04 -28.72 26.82
N LEU A 6 -62.94 -28.09 27.59
CA LEU A 6 -62.72 -26.76 28.16
C LEU A 6 -61.61 -26.78 29.21
N VAL A 7 -61.58 -27.79 30.07
CA VAL A 7 -60.53 -27.98 31.09
C VAL A 7 -59.17 -28.27 30.44
N LEU A 8 -59.13 -29.11 29.39
CA LEU A 8 -57.89 -29.40 28.68
C LEU A 8 -57.33 -28.16 27.96
N SER A 9 -58.21 -27.36 27.33
CA SER A 9 -57.82 -26.13 26.65
C SER A 9 -57.30 -25.06 27.63
N LEU A 10 -57.90 -24.95 28.82
CA LEU A 10 -57.46 -24.02 29.85
C LEU A 10 -56.12 -24.43 30.47
N ALA A 11 -55.90 -25.74 30.66
CA ALA A 11 -54.63 -26.28 31.12
C ALA A 11 -53.50 -26.05 30.10
N CYS A 12 -53.76 -26.23 28.80
CA CYS A 12 -52.79 -25.92 27.76
C CYS A 12 -52.39 -24.43 27.75
N VAL A 13 -53.35 -23.50 27.88
CA VAL A 13 -53.07 -22.05 27.92
C VAL A 13 -52.22 -21.65 29.13
N LEU A 14 -52.48 -22.24 30.29
CA LEU A 14 -51.71 -21.97 31.52
C LEU A 14 -50.26 -22.49 31.45
N ILE A 15 -50.03 -23.60 30.73
CA ILE A 15 -48.67 -24.14 30.52
C ILE A 15 -47.85 -23.21 29.61
N VAL A 16 -48.44 -22.62 28.58
CA VAL A 16 -47.72 -21.68 27.69
C VAL A 16 -47.49 -20.31 28.36
N SER A 17 -48.36 -19.87 29.27
CA SER A 17 -48.21 -18.59 29.98
C SER A 17 -47.18 -18.61 31.11
N SER A 18 -46.70 -19.79 31.52
CA SER A 18 -45.75 -19.93 32.64
C SER A 18 -44.29 -20.02 32.19
N CYS A 19 -44.01 -19.94 30.88
CA CYS A 19 -42.67 -19.73 30.36
C CYS A 19 -42.25 -18.28 30.64
N LYS A 20 -41.75 -18.01 31.85
CA LYS A 20 -41.03 -16.76 32.12
C LYS A 20 -39.87 -16.68 31.15
N THR A 21 -39.87 -15.67 30.29
CA THR A 21 -38.72 -15.33 29.46
C THR A 21 -37.58 -14.91 30.39
N VAL A 22 -36.71 -15.85 30.72
CA VAL A 22 -35.45 -15.54 31.38
C VAL A 22 -34.57 -14.94 30.30
N PHE A 23 -34.42 -13.63 30.30
CA PHE A 23 -33.35 -12.97 29.55
C PHE A 23 -32.04 -13.39 30.21
N THR A 24 -31.45 -14.48 29.73
CA THR A 24 -30.05 -14.76 30.00
C THR A 24 -29.27 -13.80 29.09
N PRO A 25 -28.58 -12.77 29.62
CA PRO A 25 -27.69 -11.99 28.79
C PRO A 25 -26.69 -12.96 28.17
N TYR A 26 -26.74 -13.09 26.84
CA TYR A 26 -25.77 -13.86 26.10
C TYR A 26 -24.45 -13.10 26.16
N HIS A 27 -23.65 -13.38 27.18
CA HIS A 27 -22.24 -13.07 27.15
C HIS A 27 -21.57 -14.19 26.38
N SER A 28 -21.29 -13.95 25.10
CA SER A 28 -20.40 -14.82 24.34
C SER A 28 -19.12 -15.00 25.14
N THR A 29 -18.85 -16.23 25.59
CA THR A 29 -17.57 -16.62 26.18
C THR A 29 -16.51 -16.92 25.11
N SER A 30 -16.85 -16.71 23.84
CA SER A 30 -15.89 -16.80 22.74
C SER A 30 -14.84 -15.72 22.94
N SER A 31 -13.65 -16.14 23.38
CA SER A 31 -12.48 -15.29 23.36
C SER A 31 -12.25 -14.84 21.92
N LEU A 32 -12.55 -13.59 21.61
CA LEU A 32 -12.10 -12.99 20.38
C LEU A 32 -10.60 -12.77 20.55
N PRO A 33 -9.72 -13.48 19.82
CA PRO A 33 -8.29 -13.22 19.91
C PRO A 33 -8.03 -11.78 19.48
N GLN A 34 -7.66 -10.93 20.43
CA GLN A 34 -7.32 -9.53 20.18
C GLN A 34 -5.81 -9.38 20.22
N LYS A 35 -5.25 -8.84 19.14
CA LYS A 35 -3.86 -8.38 19.08
C LYS A 35 -3.89 -6.85 19.00
N SER A 36 -3.16 -6.20 19.90
CA SER A 36 -2.87 -4.77 19.80
C SER A 36 -1.36 -4.58 19.73
N TYR A 37 -0.93 -3.62 18.93
CA TYR A 37 0.45 -3.17 18.88
C TYR A 37 0.45 -1.67 18.55
N ALA A 38 1.50 -0.97 18.99
CA ALA A 38 1.73 0.43 18.65
C ALA A 38 3.15 0.56 18.14
N ILE A 39 3.30 1.20 16.98
CA ILE A 39 4.60 1.53 16.39
C ILE A 39 4.69 3.06 16.38
N LYS A 40 5.81 3.59 16.86
CA LYS A 40 6.11 5.02 16.71
C LYS A 40 7.01 5.16 15.50
N THR A 41 6.56 5.90 14.49
CA THR A 41 7.30 6.11 13.25
C THR A 41 7.71 7.57 13.12
N GLU A 42 9.00 7.81 12.94
CA GLU A 42 9.52 9.09 12.45
C GLU A 42 9.60 9.02 10.94
N MET A 43 9.02 10.00 10.23
CA MET A 43 8.94 10.02 8.78
C MET A 43 9.40 11.37 8.23
N LYS A 44 10.19 11.34 7.16
CA LYS A 44 10.59 12.54 6.42
C LYS A 44 10.40 12.32 4.92
N ILE A 45 9.62 13.20 4.30
CA ILE A 45 9.42 13.18 2.85
C ILE A 45 10.68 13.62 2.13
N ILE A 46 10.99 12.94 1.03
CA ILE A 46 12.15 13.20 0.18
C ILE A 46 11.70 14.11 -0.95
N ASN A 47 12.26 15.31 -0.97
CA ASN A 47 12.10 16.26 -2.07
C ASN A 47 13.46 16.42 -2.73
N LEU A 48 13.52 16.25 -4.06
CA LEU A 48 14.74 16.52 -4.79
C LEU A 48 15.04 18.02 -4.77
N ASP A 49 16.28 18.35 -4.43
CA ASP A 49 16.77 19.73 -4.41
C ASP A 49 17.15 20.14 -5.83
N ASP A 50 16.14 20.28 -6.66
CA ASP A 50 16.35 20.60 -8.06
C ASP A 50 16.32 22.13 -8.25
N THR A 51 17.53 22.69 -8.13
CA THR A 51 17.85 24.10 -8.44
C THR A 51 17.78 24.42 -9.94
N ARG A 52 17.54 23.42 -10.80
CA ARG A 52 17.51 23.56 -12.27
C ARG A 52 16.09 23.62 -12.83
N ARG A 53 15.05 23.35 -12.04
CA ARG A 53 13.65 23.44 -12.46
C ARG A 53 12.89 24.48 -11.65
N THR A 54 12.31 25.44 -12.35
CA THR A 54 11.29 26.32 -11.77
C THR A 54 9.97 25.55 -11.65
N ALA A 55 9.04 25.98 -10.80
CA ALA A 55 7.72 25.34 -10.67
C ALA A 55 6.95 25.23 -12.00
N SER A 56 7.29 26.06 -13.00
CA SER A 56 6.74 25.99 -14.36
C SER A 56 7.38 24.94 -15.27
N ASP A 57 8.58 24.46 -14.96
CA ASP A 57 9.33 23.47 -15.76
C ASP A 57 9.29 22.06 -15.14
N ALA A 58 8.90 21.96 -13.87
CA ALA A 58 8.79 20.71 -13.16
C ALA A 58 7.58 19.90 -13.63
N ILE A 59 7.83 18.73 -14.22
CA ILE A 59 6.81 17.68 -14.32
C ILE A 59 6.48 17.26 -12.88
N GLY A 60 5.34 17.71 -12.37
CA GLY A 60 4.91 17.39 -11.03
C GLY A 60 4.83 15.87 -10.81
N TYR A 61 5.23 15.44 -9.62
CA TYR A 61 5.19 14.04 -9.25
C TYR A 61 3.77 13.66 -8.85
N ASN A 62 3.37 12.44 -9.20
CA ASN A 62 2.10 11.85 -8.71
C ASN A 62 2.37 10.79 -7.64
N TYR A 63 3.60 10.76 -7.11
CA TYR A 63 4.05 9.87 -6.04
C TYR A 63 4.91 10.65 -5.03
N GLY A 64 4.99 10.14 -3.81
CA GLY A 64 5.90 10.60 -2.76
C GLY A 64 6.75 9.44 -2.24
N ILE A 65 8.01 9.74 -1.90
CA ILE A 65 8.91 8.83 -1.19
C ILE A 65 9.28 9.44 0.15
N SER A 66 9.21 8.64 1.21
CA SER A 66 9.58 9.06 2.56
C SER A 66 10.58 8.11 3.18
N ALA A 67 11.60 8.65 3.84
CA ALA A 67 12.47 7.90 4.75
C ALA A 67 11.76 7.72 6.09
N CYS A 68 11.74 6.48 6.59
CA CYS A 68 10.99 6.09 7.77
C CYS A 68 11.91 5.38 8.78
N LYS A 69 11.68 5.68 10.06
CA LYS A 69 12.32 5.04 11.21
C LYS A 69 11.25 4.63 12.21
N ASP A 70 11.07 3.33 12.35
CA ASP A 70 10.18 2.76 13.36
C ASP A 70 10.94 2.50 14.66
N LEU A 71 10.30 2.87 15.77
CA LEU A 71 10.72 2.56 17.12
C LEU A 71 9.74 1.52 17.69
N TYR A 72 10.16 0.26 17.75
CA TYR A 72 9.37 -0.85 18.28
C TYR A 72 10.05 -1.48 19.49
N GLY A 73 9.67 -1.03 20.70
CA GLY A 73 10.36 -1.42 21.92
C GLY A 73 11.82 -0.95 21.89
N THR A 74 12.77 -1.89 21.89
CA THR A 74 14.21 -1.62 21.73
C THR A 74 14.72 -1.76 20.30
N GLU A 75 13.89 -2.25 19.38
CA GLU A 75 14.26 -2.41 17.97
C GLU A 75 14.02 -1.11 17.21
N VAL A 76 14.98 -0.75 16.36
CA VAL A 76 14.87 0.35 15.40
C VAL A 76 14.90 -0.23 13.99
N LYS A 77 13.91 0.11 13.17
CA LYS A 77 13.83 -0.35 11.77
C LYS A 77 13.82 0.85 10.83
N TYR A 78 14.59 0.76 9.76
CA TYR A 78 14.73 1.78 8.74
C TYR A 78 14.21 1.25 7.40
N TYR A 79 13.40 2.04 6.72
CA TYR A 79 12.81 1.67 5.43
C TYR A 79 12.33 2.92 4.68
N LEU A 80 12.08 2.77 3.38
CA LEU A 80 11.40 3.78 2.60
C LEU A 80 9.91 3.43 2.49
N ILE A 81 9.07 4.45 2.41
CA ILE A 81 7.69 4.31 1.92
C ILE A 81 7.62 4.98 0.57
N ILE A 82 6.96 4.31 -0.38
CA ILE A 82 6.52 4.92 -1.63
C ILE A 82 4.99 4.88 -1.68
N CYS A 83 4.36 5.96 -2.13
CA CYS A 83 2.90 6.05 -2.22
C CYS A 83 2.48 7.01 -3.35
N PRO A 84 1.25 6.89 -3.88
CA PRO A 84 0.69 7.91 -4.74
C PRO A 84 0.32 9.16 -3.93
N LEU A 85 0.23 10.31 -4.59
CA LEU A 85 -0.32 11.52 -3.98
C LEU A 85 -1.85 11.54 -4.09
N ASN A 86 -2.52 12.23 -3.15
CA ASN A 86 -3.97 12.47 -3.17
C ASN A 86 -4.40 13.45 -4.27
N GLY A 87 -3.49 14.32 -4.69
CA GLY A 87 -3.64 15.24 -5.81
C GLY A 87 -2.68 14.91 -6.96
N SER A 88 -2.73 15.70 -8.03
CA SER A 88 -1.84 15.53 -9.19
C SER A 88 -0.84 16.68 -9.30
N GLY A 89 0.41 16.36 -9.66
CA GLY A 89 1.35 17.34 -10.21
C GLY A 89 2.11 18.16 -9.17
N GLU A 90 2.40 17.61 -7.99
CA GLU A 90 3.18 18.32 -6.98
C GLU A 90 4.68 18.09 -7.19
N TYR A 91 5.43 19.18 -7.37
CA TYR A 91 6.89 19.12 -7.54
C TYR A 91 7.63 18.88 -6.22
N LYS A 92 7.09 19.38 -5.10
CA LYS A 92 7.65 19.20 -3.76
C LYS A 92 6.53 18.78 -2.82
N PRO A 93 6.06 17.52 -2.90
CA PRO A 93 4.98 17.07 -2.04
C PRO A 93 5.34 17.25 -0.56
N ALA A 94 4.31 17.53 0.23
CA ALA A 94 4.35 17.46 1.67
C ALA A 94 3.72 16.14 2.15
N LEU A 95 3.95 15.79 3.42
CA LEU A 95 3.47 14.51 3.98
C LEU A 95 1.94 14.38 3.94
N ASN A 96 1.20 15.49 4.03
CA ASN A 96 -0.27 15.52 3.92
C ASN A 96 -0.78 15.25 2.50
N ASP A 97 0.08 15.36 1.48
CA ASP A 97 -0.28 15.07 0.10
C ASP A 97 -0.17 13.57 -0.21
N CYS A 98 0.57 12.81 0.60
CA CYS A 98 0.79 11.38 0.45
C CYS A 98 -0.47 10.57 0.81
N ASN A 99 -0.90 9.71 -0.11
CA ASN A 99 -1.96 8.75 0.16
C ASN A 99 -1.39 7.48 0.83
N LEU A 100 -1.26 7.55 2.16
CA LEU A 100 -0.71 6.43 2.94
C LEU A 100 -1.58 5.16 2.92
N GLY A 101 -2.85 5.25 2.48
CA GLY A 101 -3.68 4.07 2.26
C GLY A 101 -3.16 3.14 1.15
N TYR A 102 -2.33 3.68 0.25
CA TYR A 102 -1.64 2.95 -0.81
C TYR A 102 -0.12 2.90 -0.61
N ALA A 103 0.36 3.21 0.60
CA ALA A 103 1.78 3.18 0.91
C ALA A 103 2.34 1.77 0.85
N THR A 104 3.38 1.59 0.05
CA THR A 104 4.17 0.37 0.02
C THR A 104 5.50 0.60 0.72
N THR A 105 5.78 -0.22 1.73
CA THR A 105 7.07 -0.26 2.40
C THR A 105 8.13 -0.91 1.52
N ILE A 106 9.29 -0.29 1.42
CA ILE A 106 10.46 -0.77 0.68
C ILE A 106 11.63 -0.87 1.66
N SER A 107 12.13 -2.10 1.89
CA SER A 107 13.36 -2.29 2.66
C SER A 107 14.57 -1.70 1.94
N VAL A 108 15.66 -1.47 2.67
CA VAL A 108 16.92 -0.95 2.08
C VAL A 108 17.41 -1.82 0.93
N GLU A 109 17.39 -3.16 1.09
CA GLU A 109 17.84 -4.06 0.04
C GLU A 109 16.93 -4.00 -1.20
N LYS A 110 15.62 -3.86 -0.99
CA LYS A 110 14.65 -3.76 -2.09
C LYS A 110 14.73 -2.41 -2.80
N ALA A 111 15.01 -1.33 -2.07
CA ALA A 111 15.25 -0.01 -2.66
C ALA A 111 16.49 -0.05 -3.56
N GLN A 112 17.58 -0.68 -3.12
CA GLN A 112 18.78 -0.85 -3.94
C GLN A 112 18.50 -1.68 -5.20
N ALA A 113 17.79 -2.81 -5.06
CA ALA A 113 17.41 -3.64 -6.21
C ALA A 113 16.54 -2.89 -7.22
N LEU A 114 15.65 -2.00 -6.76
CA LEU A 114 14.88 -1.13 -7.63
C LEU A 114 15.77 -0.11 -8.33
N ILE A 115 16.69 0.55 -7.62
CA ILE A 115 17.67 1.49 -8.20
C ILE A 115 18.45 0.82 -9.34
N ASP A 116 18.99 -0.37 -9.13
CA ASP A 116 19.75 -1.12 -10.14
C ASP A 116 18.89 -1.43 -11.39
N GLY A 117 17.61 -1.72 -11.18
CA GLY A 117 16.62 -1.92 -12.24
C GLY A 117 16.28 -0.65 -13.03
N LEU A 118 16.16 0.49 -12.34
CA LEU A 118 15.98 1.80 -12.95
C LEU A 118 17.20 2.17 -13.80
N GLU A 119 18.42 1.91 -13.30
CA GLU A 119 19.63 2.08 -14.08
C GLU A 119 19.68 1.20 -15.33
N TYR A 120 19.29 -0.07 -15.22
CA TYR A 120 19.16 -0.93 -16.38
C TYR A 120 18.19 -0.35 -17.40
N SER A 121 17.03 0.16 -16.96
CA SER A 121 16.04 0.81 -17.83
C SER A 121 16.64 2.04 -18.54
N LEU A 122 17.32 2.91 -17.79
CA LEU A 122 17.94 4.14 -18.31
C LEU A 122 19.05 3.86 -19.32
N ARG A 123 19.92 2.88 -19.05
CA ARG A 123 21.00 2.47 -19.97
C ARG A 123 20.45 1.95 -21.30
N ASN A 124 19.27 1.34 -21.28
CA ASN A 124 18.66 0.73 -22.46
C ASN A 124 17.57 1.59 -23.11
N TRP A 125 17.33 2.81 -22.61
CA TRP A 125 16.18 3.63 -22.98
C TRP A 125 16.12 3.98 -24.47
N ASP A 126 17.26 4.44 -25.02
CA ASP A 126 17.38 4.90 -26.41
C ASP A 126 18.09 3.88 -27.31
N VAL A 127 18.31 2.65 -26.80
CA VAL A 127 18.91 1.58 -27.60
C VAL A 127 17.94 1.22 -28.71
N ARG A 128 18.38 1.37 -29.97
CA ARG A 128 17.61 0.93 -31.14
C ARG A 128 17.60 -0.59 -31.20
N LEU A 129 16.40 -1.17 -31.28
CA LEU A 129 16.18 -2.60 -31.37
C LEU A 129 15.55 -2.95 -32.72
N SER A 130 15.83 -4.14 -33.24
CA SER A 130 15.17 -4.67 -34.43
C SER A 130 13.76 -5.19 -34.11
N ALA A 131 12.96 -5.47 -35.14
CA ALA A 131 11.60 -5.99 -35.00
C ALA A 131 11.48 -7.35 -34.30
N LYS A 132 12.61 -8.04 -34.07
CA LYS A 132 12.67 -9.34 -33.39
C LYS A 132 13.26 -9.25 -31.98
N GLU A 133 13.57 -8.05 -31.51
CA GLU A 133 14.21 -7.81 -30.22
C GLU A 133 13.30 -6.99 -29.30
N GLY A 134 13.38 -7.29 -28.01
CA GLY A 134 12.71 -6.53 -26.96
C GLY A 134 13.51 -6.62 -25.69
N LYS A 135 13.54 -5.53 -24.92
CA LYS A 135 14.09 -5.51 -23.57
C LYS A 135 12.98 -5.16 -22.60
N PHE A 136 12.98 -5.83 -21.46
CA PHE A 136 11.97 -5.68 -20.43
C PHE A 136 12.61 -5.74 -19.05
N PHE A 137 12.08 -4.94 -18.15
CA PHE A 137 12.38 -5.01 -16.73
C PHE A 137 11.09 -4.82 -15.95
N GLU A 138 10.91 -5.65 -14.93
CA GLU A 138 9.82 -5.54 -13.98
C GLU A 138 10.35 -5.68 -12.57
N PHE A 139 9.84 -4.82 -11.71
CA PHE A 139 10.05 -4.88 -10.28
C PHE A 139 8.70 -4.86 -9.58
N ASN A 140 8.49 -5.78 -8.65
CA ASN A 140 7.26 -5.89 -7.88
C ASN A 140 7.60 -6.02 -6.39
N ILE A 141 6.94 -5.22 -5.57
CA ILE A 141 6.86 -5.40 -4.13
C ILE A 141 5.39 -5.59 -3.79
N SER A 142 5.10 -6.78 -3.28
CA SER A 142 3.83 -7.10 -2.66
C SER A 142 4.14 -7.94 -1.41
N PRO A 143 3.34 -7.82 -0.34
CA PRO A 143 3.43 -8.77 0.75
C PRO A 143 3.07 -10.18 0.28
N GLU A 144 3.56 -11.21 0.96
CA GLU A 144 3.32 -12.60 0.58
C GLU A 144 1.81 -12.98 0.60
N GLN A 145 1.00 -12.23 1.33
CA GLN A 145 -0.46 -12.29 1.30
C GLN A 145 -1.03 -10.91 0.98
N ASN A 146 -1.41 -10.70 -0.29
CA ASN A 146 -1.98 -9.44 -0.77
C ASN A 146 -3.42 -9.20 -0.29
N VAL A 147 -4.08 -10.24 0.23
CA VAL A 147 -5.45 -10.19 0.74
C VAL A 147 -5.51 -10.88 2.09
N VAL A 148 -5.72 -10.10 3.15
CA VAL A 148 -6.04 -10.65 4.47
C VAL A 148 -7.55 -10.60 4.63
N GLN A 149 -8.21 -11.75 4.55
CA GLN A 149 -9.63 -11.84 4.87
C GLN A 149 -9.83 -11.57 6.36
N LYS A 150 -10.44 -10.43 6.69
CA LYS A 150 -10.75 -10.00 8.07
C LYS A 150 -12.06 -10.57 8.58
N SER A 151 -13.00 -10.85 7.66
CA SER A 151 -14.28 -11.47 7.94
C SER A 151 -14.83 -12.13 6.68
N GLU A 152 -15.96 -12.85 6.79
CA GLU A 152 -16.68 -13.39 5.62
C GLU A 152 -16.98 -12.34 4.56
N ASN A 153 -17.10 -11.05 4.95
CA ASN A 153 -17.49 -9.96 4.06
C ASN A 153 -16.41 -8.87 3.92
N THR A 154 -15.22 -9.04 4.50
CA THR A 154 -14.19 -8.00 4.53
C THR A 154 -12.84 -8.58 4.20
N ALA A 155 -12.27 -8.10 3.09
CA ALA A 155 -10.91 -8.36 2.67
C ALA A 155 -10.11 -7.07 2.85
N GLU A 156 -9.03 -7.12 3.62
CA GLU A 156 -8.03 -6.06 3.66
C GLU A 156 -7.03 -6.34 2.53
N TRP A 157 -6.85 -5.35 1.66
CA TRP A 157 -5.90 -5.40 0.57
C TRP A 157 -4.63 -4.71 1.01
N THR A 158 -3.51 -5.41 0.93
CA THR A 158 -2.24 -4.82 1.31
C THR A 158 -1.64 -4.08 0.10
N PRO A 159 -1.17 -2.83 0.25
CA PRO A 159 -0.66 -2.06 -0.88
C PRO A 159 0.52 -2.74 -1.58
N SER A 160 0.48 -2.78 -2.91
CA SER A 160 1.59 -3.26 -3.74
C SER A 160 2.16 -2.13 -4.59
N PHE A 161 3.42 -2.27 -4.97
CA PHE A 161 4.12 -1.39 -5.88
C PHE A 161 4.71 -2.19 -7.03
N ASN A 162 4.49 -1.73 -8.26
CA ASN A 162 5.06 -2.33 -9.44
C ASN A 162 5.67 -1.26 -10.33
N TYR A 163 6.93 -1.45 -10.72
CA TYR A 163 7.58 -0.67 -11.78
C TYR A 163 7.78 -1.56 -13.00
N ARG A 164 7.45 -1.04 -14.17
CA ARG A 164 7.64 -1.72 -15.45
C ARG A 164 8.31 -0.80 -16.44
N TRP A 165 9.26 -1.35 -17.18
CA TRP A 165 9.83 -0.73 -18.36
C TRP A 165 9.97 -1.75 -19.48
N SER A 166 9.69 -1.31 -20.71
CA SER A 166 9.97 -2.06 -21.92
C SER A 166 10.55 -1.14 -22.99
N ASN A 167 11.41 -1.69 -23.84
CA ASN A 167 11.86 -1.05 -25.06
C ASN A 167 11.77 -2.05 -26.22
N ASN A 168 11.26 -1.58 -27.35
CA ASN A 168 11.09 -2.34 -28.59
C ASN A 168 11.25 -1.38 -29.79
N THR A 169 10.84 -1.80 -31.00
CA THR A 169 10.97 -0.98 -32.22
C THR A 169 10.23 0.35 -32.19
N THR A 170 9.20 0.51 -31.35
CA THR A 170 8.44 1.75 -31.21
C THR A 170 9.00 2.67 -30.14
N GLY A 171 10.03 2.23 -29.41
CA GLY A 171 10.71 2.98 -28.35
C GLY A 171 10.40 2.45 -26.95
N SER A 172 10.85 3.23 -25.96
CA SER A 172 10.69 2.90 -24.54
C SER A 172 9.33 3.32 -23.98
N SER A 173 8.76 2.47 -23.13
CA SER A 173 7.59 2.76 -22.30
C SER A 173 7.87 2.35 -20.86
N ALA A 174 7.56 3.21 -19.90
CA ALA A 174 7.68 2.90 -18.48
C ALA A 174 6.47 3.36 -17.69
N GLY A 175 6.32 2.83 -16.48
CA GLY A 175 5.36 3.31 -15.52
C GLY A 175 5.46 2.64 -14.17
N ILE A 176 4.77 3.23 -13.19
CA ILE A 176 4.55 2.63 -11.88
C ILE A 176 3.06 2.36 -11.68
N ILE A 177 2.76 1.35 -10.89
CA ILE A 177 1.41 0.97 -10.49
C ILE A 177 1.41 0.77 -8.98
N PHE A 178 0.46 1.42 -8.30
CA PHE A 178 0.14 1.17 -6.90
C PHE A 178 -1.13 0.35 -6.81
N GLY A 179 -1.16 -0.63 -5.91
CA GLY A 179 -2.31 -1.50 -5.66
C GLY A 179 -2.57 -2.55 -6.75
N GLU A 180 -3.60 -3.37 -6.52
CA GLU A 180 -3.99 -4.47 -7.41
C GLU A 180 -5.47 -4.42 -7.78
N GLY A 181 -5.83 -5.16 -8.83
CA GLY A 181 -7.22 -5.33 -9.25
C GLY A 181 -7.93 -4.01 -9.59
N ALA A 182 -9.10 -3.80 -8.97
CA ALA A 182 -9.96 -2.64 -9.21
C ALA A 182 -9.47 -1.36 -8.52
N LEU A 183 -8.54 -1.45 -7.56
CA LEU A 183 -8.04 -0.33 -6.77
C LEU A 183 -6.65 0.14 -7.22
N LYS A 184 -6.25 -0.16 -8.46
CA LYS A 184 -4.93 0.20 -8.96
C LYS A 184 -4.84 1.66 -9.44
N MET A 185 -3.72 2.32 -9.13
CA MET A 185 -3.36 3.63 -9.67
C MET A 185 -2.12 3.48 -10.54
N ALA A 186 -2.21 3.82 -11.84
CA ALA A 186 -1.12 3.69 -12.79
C ALA A 186 -0.61 5.05 -13.26
N MET A 187 0.70 5.21 -13.34
CA MET A 187 1.37 6.41 -13.83
C MET A 187 2.31 6.06 -14.96
N LYS A 188 2.24 6.80 -16.06
CA LYS A 188 3.19 6.67 -17.17
C LYS A 188 4.44 7.49 -16.90
N PHE A 189 5.59 6.90 -17.16
CA PHE A 189 6.90 7.51 -16.94
C PHE A 189 7.58 7.75 -18.29
N ASN A 190 8.17 8.94 -18.44
CA ASN A 190 9.18 9.21 -19.46
C ASN A 190 10.58 8.96 -18.87
N LYS A 191 11.64 9.17 -19.66
CA LYS A 191 13.03 8.91 -19.24
C LYS A 191 13.40 9.70 -17.98
N GLU A 192 12.97 10.96 -17.95
CA GLU A 192 13.20 11.90 -16.87
C GLU A 192 12.48 11.47 -15.59
N SER A 193 11.24 11.00 -15.68
CA SER A 193 10.52 10.42 -14.53
C SER A 193 11.24 9.20 -13.94
N VAL A 194 11.89 8.38 -14.77
CA VAL A 194 12.71 7.25 -14.31
C VAL A 194 13.98 7.73 -13.61
N THR A 195 14.65 8.75 -14.16
CA THR A 195 15.81 9.40 -13.51
C THR A 195 15.41 10.00 -12.15
N ASP A 196 14.31 10.73 -12.10
CA ASP A 196 13.83 11.36 -10.88
C ASP A 196 13.44 10.31 -9.82
N LEU A 197 12.77 9.22 -10.21
CA LEU A 197 12.45 8.14 -9.27
C LEU A 197 13.73 7.51 -8.70
N LYS A 198 14.74 7.27 -9.54
CA LYS A 198 16.04 6.76 -9.10
C LYS A 198 16.66 7.73 -8.08
N SER A 199 16.70 9.01 -8.39
CA SER A 199 17.27 10.03 -7.50
C SER A 199 16.52 10.16 -6.18
N HIS A 200 15.18 10.09 -6.18
CA HIS A 200 14.40 10.09 -4.93
C HIS A 200 14.72 8.88 -4.05
N LEU A 201 14.90 7.69 -4.64
CA LEU A 201 15.29 6.49 -3.88
C LEU A 201 16.70 6.62 -3.32
N GLU A 202 17.66 7.11 -4.10
CA GLU A 202 19.04 7.34 -3.65
C GLU A 202 19.10 8.36 -2.50
N GLU A 203 18.37 9.47 -2.63
CA GLU A 203 18.28 10.49 -1.59
C GLU A 203 17.53 9.97 -0.35
N GLY A 204 16.50 9.15 -0.53
CA GLY A 204 15.83 8.45 0.56
C GLY A 204 16.78 7.55 1.33
N LEU A 205 17.59 6.74 0.63
CA LEU A 205 18.62 5.91 1.27
C LEU A 205 19.69 6.74 1.98
N ALA A 206 20.07 7.90 1.42
CA ALA A 206 20.98 8.83 2.08
C ALA A 206 20.35 9.44 3.34
N GLU A 207 19.06 9.79 3.31
CA GLU A 207 18.34 10.30 4.47
C GLU A 207 18.23 9.26 5.59
N LEU A 208 17.98 7.98 5.27
CA LEU A 208 17.99 6.92 6.29
C LEU A 208 19.32 6.86 7.06
N ARG A 209 20.46 7.03 6.35
CA ARG A 209 21.79 7.13 7.00
C ARG A 209 21.88 8.36 7.91
N ARG A 210 21.34 9.51 7.48
CA ARG A 210 21.26 10.72 8.31
C ARG A 210 20.37 10.54 9.55
N MET A 211 19.37 9.67 9.48
CA MET A 211 18.48 9.30 10.59
C MET A 211 19.07 8.26 11.56
N GLY A 212 20.24 7.70 11.25
CA GLY A 212 20.99 6.78 12.11
C GLY A 212 20.92 5.29 11.72
N MET A 213 20.60 4.98 10.47
CA MET A 213 20.80 3.64 9.88
C MET A 213 22.27 3.33 9.68
#